data_AF-A0A2E7MCL5-F1
#
_entry.id   AF-A0A2E7MCL5-F1
#
_cell.length_a   1.000
_cell.length_b   1.000
_cell.length_c   1.000
_cell.angle_alpha   90.00
_cell.angle_beta   90.00
_cell.angle_gamma   90.00
#
_symmetry.space_group_name_H-M   'P 1'
#
loop_
_entity.id
_entity.type
_entity.pdbx_description
1 polymer ?
#
loop_
_entity_poly.entity_id
_entity_poly.type
_entity_poly.pdbx_seq_one_letter_code
_entity_poly.pdbx_strand_id
1 'polypeptide(L)'
;RGQFEEALLLFEAAVQADSGAPLPQSGKARALEGLGRHQEALDAFLQAREKAVGDFSSPLLVNEVIQGVAEGEGVPLLPAGQVFRSWQRENSRSHYLEDLIYDECHPNPKGSALIVEGVVQLALERGLLPGSAGDPVGSSEQP
;
A
#
# COMPACT_ATOMS: atom_id res chain seq x y z
N ARG A 1 -27.23 -13.52 7.06
CA ARG A 1 -26.31 -13.83 8.17
C ARG A 1 -25.99 -15.31 8.15
N GLY A 2 -26.86 -16.22 8.62
CA GLY A 2 -26.55 -17.68 8.73
C GLY A 2 -25.74 -18.32 7.60
N GLN A 3 -26.14 -18.09 6.35
CA GLN A 3 -25.47 -18.63 5.16
C GLN A 3 -24.07 -18.06 4.91
N PHE A 4 -23.83 -16.80 5.31
CA PHE A 4 -22.51 -16.17 5.19
C PHE A 4 -21.55 -16.64 6.28
N GLU A 5 -22.03 -16.93 7.49
CA GLU A 5 -21.18 -17.53 8.53
C GLU A 5 -20.79 -18.97 8.17
N GLU A 6 -21.72 -19.76 7.60
CA GLU A 6 -21.43 -21.10 7.08
C GLU A 6 -20.44 -21.05 5.90
N ALA A 7 -20.66 -20.14 4.94
CA ALA A 7 -19.74 -19.95 3.83
C ALA A 7 -18.34 -19.52 4.31
N LEU A 8 -18.26 -18.65 5.32
CA LEU A 8 -16.98 -18.22 5.88
C LEU A 8 -16.19 -19.42 6.45
N LEU A 9 -16.84 -20.29 7.22
CA LEU A 9 -16.20 -21.49 7.77
C LEU A 9 -15.68 -22.42 6.67
N LEU A 10 -16.46 -22.63 5.61
CA LEU A 10 -16.06 -23.47 4.47
C LEU A 10 -14.85 -22.88 3.74
N PHE A 11 -14.84 -21.57 3.50
CA PHE A 11 -13.71 -20.92 2.85
C PHE A 11 -12.48 -20.86 3.75
N GLU A 12 -12.62 -20.71 5.07
CA GLU A 12 -11.51 -20.81 6.01
C GLU A 12 -10.89 -22.21 6.02
N ALA A 13 -11.69 -23.26 6.00
CA ALA A 13 -11.21 -24.63 5.87
C ALA A 13 -10.49 -24.85 4.52
N ALA A 14 -11.04 -24.31 3.43
CA ALA A 14 -10.41 -24.39 2.11
C ALA A 14 -9.07 -23.63 2.04
N VAL A 15 -8.97 -22.47 2.68
CA VAL A 15 -7.71 -21.69 2.81
C VAL A 15 -6.68 -22.45 3.65
N GLN A 16 -7.11 -23.18 4.69
CA GLN A 16 -6.20 -24.02 5.48
C GLN A 16 -5.70 -25.23 4.69
N ALA A 17 -6.56 -25.84 3.86
CA ALA A 17 -6.22 -27.00 3.05
C ALA A 17 -5.26 -26.64 1.89
N ASP A 18 -5.48 -25.51 1.23
CA ASP A 18 -4.58 -24.97 0.23
C ASP A 18 -4.43 -23.46 0.41
N SER A 19 -3.39 -23.09 1.15
CA SER A 19 -3.09 -21.69 1.40
C SER A 19 -2.60 -20.94 0.16
N GLY A 20 -2.27 -21.61 -0.94
CA GLY A 20 -1.81 -21.02 -2.19
C GLY A 20 -2.92 -20.75 -3.22
N ALA A 21 -4.13 -21.24 -3.00
CA ALA A 21 -5.24 -21.03 -3.93
C ALA A 21 -5.90 -19.64 -3.74
N PRO A 22 -6.03 -18.82 -4.81
CA PRO A 22 -6.65 -17.50 -4.74
C PRO A 22 -8.17 -17.55 -4.58
N LEU A 23 -8.82 -18.57 -5.14
CA LEU A 23 -10.28 -18.70 -5.15
C LEU A 23 -10.90 -18.82 -3.75
N PRO A 24 -10.38 -19.66 -2.83
CA PRO A 24 -10.85 -19.71 -1.45
C PRO A 24 -10.75 -18.36 -0.71
N GLN A 25 -9.69 -17.58 -0.95
CA GLN A 25 -9.50 -16.27 -0.35
C GLN A 25 -10.54 -15.26 -0.86
N SER A 26 -10.82 -15.24 -2.17
CA SER A 26 -11.92 -14.43 -2.74
C SER A 26 -13.29 -14.83 -2.20
N GLY A 27 -13.52 -16.13 -1.99
CA GLY A 27 -14.72 -16.65 -1.35
C GLY A 27 -14.87 -16.17 0.09
N LYS A 28 -13.79 -16.27 0.88
CA LYS A 28 -13.71 -15.75 2.25
C LYS A 28 -14.03 -14.25 2.30
N ALA A 29 -13.46 -13.47 1.40
CA ALA A 29 -13.68 -12.03 1.33
C ALA A 29 -15.16 -11.66 1.10
N ARG A 30 -15.83 -12.34 0.16
CA ARG A 30 -17.26 -12.14 -0.12
C ARG A 30 -18.15 -12.55 1.06
N ALA A 31 -17.77 -13.61 1.78
CA ALA A 31 -18.50 -14.02 2.99
C ALA A 31 -18.36 -12.96 4.10
N LEU A 32 -17.15 -12.42 4.31
CA LEU A 32 -16.89 -11.34 5.27
C LEU A 32 -17.63 -10.04 4.92
N GLU A 33 -17.69 -9.69 3.64
CA GLU A 33 -18.46 -8.56 3.13
C GLU A 33 -19.96 -8.71 3.43
N GLY A 34 -20.53 -9.90 3.15
CA GLY A 34 -21.93 -10.21 3.48
C GLY A 34 -22.26 -10.18 4.98
N LEU A 35 -21.24 -10.24 5.83
CA LEU A 35 -21.34 -10.09 7.30
C LEU A 35 -21.11 -8.65 7.79
N GLY A 36 -20.71 -7.73 6.90
CA GLY A 36 -20.34 -6.36 7.25
C GLY A 36 -18.93 -6.21 7.83
N ARG A 37 -18.08 -7.25 7.72
CA ARG A 37 -16.68 -7.25 8.20
C ARG A 37 -15.75 -6.72 7.10
N HIS A 38 -15.96 -5.47 6.71
CA HIS A 38 -15.35 -4.89 5.51
C HIS A 38 -13.82 -4.85 5.52
N GLN A 39 -13.19 -4.60 6.68
CA GLN A 39 -11.73 -4.57 6.76
C GLN A 39 -11.12 -5.96 6.52
N GLU A 40 -11.69 -6.99 7.12
CA GLU A 40 -11.22 -8.37 6.95
C GLU A 40 -11.53 -8.90 5.54
N ALA A 41 -12.63 -8.44 4.95
CA ALA A 41 -12.95 -8.72 3.54
C ALA A 41 -11.88 -8.14 2.61
N LEU A 42 -11.47 -6.88 2.84
CA LEU A 42 -10.40 -6.23 2.08
C LEU A 42 -9.09 -7.03 2.19
N ASP A 43 -8.70 -7.43 3.40
CA ASP A 43 -7.48 -8.20 3.62
C ASP A 43 -7.52 -9.56 2.88
N ALA A 44 -8.67 -10.23 2.87
CA ALA A 44 -8.86 -11.48 2.14
C ALA A 44 -8.85 -11.28 0.61
N PHE A 45 -9.44 -10.21 0.08
CA PHE A 45 -9.34 -9.87 -1.35
C PHE A 45 -7.90 -9.57 -1.76
N LEU A 46 -7.14 -8.88 -0.91
CA LEU A 46 -5.73 -8.60 -1.14
C LEU A 46 -4.90 -9.89 -1.20
N GLN A 47 -5.14 -10.84 -0.27
CA GLN A 47 -4.48 -12.14 -0.28
C GLN A 47 -4.88 -12.99 -1.50
N ALA A 48 -6.14 -12.91 -1.94
CA ALA A 48 -6.60 -13.60 -3.14
C ALA A 48 -5.88 -13.10 -4.39
N ARG A 49 -5.75 -11.77 -4.53
CA ARG A 49 -5.01 -11.13 -5.62
C ARG A 49 -3.54 -11.54 -5.61
N GLU A 50 -2.93 -11.60 -4.44
CA GLU A 50 -1.52 -11.97 -4.28
C GLU A 50 -1.23 -13.41 -4.69
N LYS A 51 -2.15 -14.33 -4.39
CA LYS A 51 -1.97 -15.77 -4.59
C LYS A 51 -2.49 -16.27 -5.93
N ALA A 52 -2.97 -15.37 -6.79
CA ALA A 52 -3.34 -15.74 -8.13
C ALA A 52 -2.09 -16.15 -8.91
N VAL A 53 -1.80 -17.46 -8.93
CA VAL A 53 -0.71 -18.04 -9.73
C VAL A 53 -0.93 -17.65 -11.18
N GLY A 54 -0.01 -16.85 -11.70
CA GLY A 54 -0.08 -16.46 -13.11
C GLY A 54 0.67 -15.21 -13.50
N ASP A 55 1.17 -14.37 -12.57
CA ASP A 55 1.72 -13.12 -13.05
C ASP A 55 2.61 -12.40 -12.02
N PHE A 56 3.72 -11.85 -12.50
CA PHE A 56 4.49 -10.81 -11.82
C PHE A 56 3.68 -9.49 -11.70
N SER A 57 2.35 -9.53 -11.92
CA SER A 57 1.45 -8.39 -11.88
C SER A 57 0.71 -8.25 -10.53
N SER A 58 1.01 -9.08 -9.52
CA SER A 58 0.50 -8.76 -8.18
C SER A 58 1.19 -7.50 -7.63
N PRO A 59 0.45 -6.40 -7.37
CA PRO A 59 1.06 -5.18 -6.87
C PRO A 59 1.75 -5.36 -5.51
N LEU A 60 1.35 -6.35 -4.70
CA LEU A 60 1.96 -6.56 -3.38
C LEU A 60 3.32 -7.25 -3.49
N LEU A 61 3.45 -8.33 -4.27
CA LEU A 61 4.74 -8.95 -4.56
C LEU A 61 5.74 -7.95 -5.17
N VAL A 62 5.29 -7.15 -6.13
CA VAL A 62 6.13 -6.11 -6.75
C VAL A 62 6.61 -5.11 -5.71
N ASN A 63 5.73 -4.66 -4.81
CA ASN A 63 6.10 -3.76 -3.72
C ASN A 63 7.07 -4.41 -2.73
N GLU A 64 6.88 -5.68 -2.38
CA GLU A 64 7.78 -6.42 -1.48
C GLU A 64 9.18 -6.57 -2.08
N VAL A 65 9.27 -6.93 -3.37
CA VAL A 65 10.55 -7.03 -4.08
C VAL A 65 11.24 -5.67 -4.17
N ILE A 66 10.51 -4.61 -4.52
CA ILE A 66 11.06 -3.24 -4.57
C ILE A 66 11.57 -2.84 -3.17
N GLN A 67 10.82 -3.14 -2.12
CA GLN A 67 11.23 -2.84 -0.75
C GLN A 67 12.50 -3.59 -0.37
N GLY A 68 12.57 -4.90 -0.64
CA GLY A 68 13.76 -5.70 -0.35
C GLY A 68 15.01 -5.22 -1.09
N VAL A 69 14.87 -4.84 -2.38
CA VAL A 69 15.98 -4.24 -3.15
C VAL A 69 16.38 -2.89 -2.57
N ALA A 70 15.42 -2.02 -2.26
CA ALA A 70 15.71 -0.70 -1.70
C ALA A 70 16.43 -0.80 -0.34
N GLU A 71 16.01 -1.73 0.52
CA GLU A 71 16.68 -2.01 1.80
C GLU A 71 18.11 -2.53 1.60
N GLY A 72 18.31 -3.46 0.66
CA GLY A 72 19.63 -4.01 0.34
C GLY A 72 20.61 -2.96 -0.21
N GLU A 73 20.12 -2.01 -1.00
CA GLU A 73 20.92 -0.93 -1.61
C GLU A 73 20.97 0.34 -0.73
N GLY A 74 20.30 0.35 0.44
CA GLY A 74 20.24 1.51 1.33
C GLY A 74 19.49 2.72 0.74
N VAL A 75 18.67 2.50 -0.30
CA VAL A 75 17.89 3.54 -0.97
C VAL A 75 16.60 3.80 -0.19
N PRO A 76 16.33 5.03 0.26
CA PRO A 76 15.07 5.32 0.92
C PRO A 76 13.89 5.17 -0.05
N LEU A 77 12.87 4.44 0.37
CA LEU A 77 11.65 4.20 -0.40
C LEU A 77 10.46 4.90 0.26
N LEU A 78 9.68 5.64 -0.54
CA LEU A 78 8.42 6.22 -0.10
C LEU A 78 7.25 5.28 -0.44
N PRO A 79 6.53 4.71 0.53
CA PRO A 79 5.34 3.90 0.25
C PRO A 79 4.15 4.80 -0.12
N ALA A 80 3.98 5.10 -1.41
CA ALA A 80 2.93 6.00 -1.92
C ALA A 80 1.51 5.63 -1.42
N GLY A 81 1.18 4.33 -1.32
CA GLY A 81 -0.11 3.89 -0.78
C GLY A 81 -0.33 4.30 0.69
N GLN A 82 0.73 4.39 1.49
CA GLN A 82 0.63 4.87 2.87
C GLN A 82 0.44 6.38 2.91
N VAL A 83 1.06 7.14 2.00
CA VAL A 83 0.85 8.59 1.88
C VAL A 83 -0.64 8.89 1.65
N PHE A 84 -1.26 8.22 0.68
CA PHE A 84 -2.67 8.43 0.38
C PHE A 84 -3.61 7.98 1.50
N ARG A 85 -3.32 6.85 2.15
CA ARG A 85 -4.11 6.40 3.31
C ARG A 85 -3.98 7.34 4.51
N SER A 86 -2.82 7.93 4.74
CA SER A 86 -2.65 8.96 5.78
C SER A 86 -3.44 10.21 5.46
N TRP A 87 -3.37 10.71 4.22
CA TRP A 87 -4.19 11.82 3.75
C TRP A 87 -5.69 11.54 3.93
N GLN A 88 -6.17 10.34 3.58
CA GLN A 88 -7.59 9.96 3.76
C GLN A 88 -8.00 9.96 5.24
N ARG A 89 -7.14 9.49 6.15
CA ARG A 89 -7.43 9.51 7.59
C ARG A 89 -7.60 10.94 8.11
N GLU A 90 -6.80 11.87 7.61
CA GLU A 90 -6.86 13.29 7.93
C GLU A 90 -8.08 13.98 7.28
N ASN A 91 -8.55 13.45 6.15
CA ASN A 91 -9.68 13.97 5.38
C ASN A 91 -10.89 13.02 5.47
N SER A 92 -11.51 12.95 6.65
CA SER A 92 -12.52 11.94 7.03
C SER A 92 -13.80 11.89 6.16
N ARG A 93 -13.98 12.78 5.20
CA ARG A 93 -15.12 12.82 4.25
C ARG A 93 -14.75 12.43 2.82
N SER A 94 -13.50 12.05 2.58
CA SER A 94 -12.93 11.89 1.25
C SER A 94 -12.29 10.51 1.10
N HIS A 95 -12.54 9.84 -0.03
CA HIS A 95 -11.82 8.63 -0.40
C HIS A 95 -10.67 8.98 -1.35
N TYR A 96 -9.44 8.55 -1.06
CA TYR A 96 -8.29 9.01 -1.83
C TYR A 96 -8.34 8.60 -3.31
N LEU A 97 -8.97 7.46 -3.63
CA LEU A 97 -9.15 7.03 -5.03
C LEU A 97 -10.02 8.02 -5.83
N GLU A 98 -10.94 8.72 -5.17
CA GLU A 98 -11.83 9.69 -5.82
C GLU A 98 -11.14 11.05 -5.96
N ASP A 99 -10.40 11.46 -4.93
CA ASP A 99 -9.87 12.83 -4.83
C ASP A 99 -8.44 13.00 -5.34
N LEU A 100 -7.64 11.92 -5.36
CA LEU A 100 -6.21 11.97 -5.64
C LEU A 100 -5.78 11.18 -6.88
N ILE A 101 -6.64 10.34 -7.44
CA ILE A 101 -6.30 9.44 -8.56
C ILE A 101 -7.24 9.72 -9.74
N TYR A 102 -6.71 9.82 -10.96
CA TYR A 102 -7.50 9.99 -12.19
C TYR A 102 -8.20 8.70 -12.62
N ASP A 103 -7.50 7.56 -12.51
CA ASP A 103 -7.98 6.23 -12.88
C ASP A 103 -7.54 5.18 -11.84
N GLU A 104 -7.33 3.92 -12.20
CA GLU A 104 -6.95 2.88 -11.25
C GLU A 104 -5.52 3.04 -10.69
N CYS A 105 -4.64 3.81 -11.34
CA CYS A 105 -3.22 3.87 -10.97
C CYS A 105 -2.54 5.25 -11.10
N HIS A 106 -3.09 6.19 -11.86
CA HIS A 106 -2.43 7.47 -12.10
C HIS A 106 -2.86 8.56 -11.11
N PRO A 107 -1.96 9.07 -10.26
CA PRO A 107 -2.29 10.18 -9.38
C PRO A 107 -2.57 11.45 -10.18
N ASN A 108 -3.60 12.19 -9.77
CA ASN A 108 -3.88 13.52 -10.29
C ASN A 108 -2.86 14.55 -9.73
N PRO A 109 -2.92 15.83 -10.11
CA PRO A 109 -1.97 16.83 -9.62
C PRO A 109 -1.90 16.95 -8.09
N LYS A 110 -3.02 16.77 -7.38
CA LYS A 110 -3.03 16.78 -5.90
C LYS A 110 -2.35 15.52 -5.35
N GLY A 111 -2.65 14.35 -5.90
CA GLY A 111 -1.99 13.10 -5.54
C GLY A 111 -0.49 13.14 -5.80
N SER A 112 -0.08 13.65 -6.96
CA SER A 112 1.32 13.83 -7.33
C SER A 112 2.03 14.81 -6.39
N ALA A 113 1.38 15.91 -6.00
CA ALA A 113 1.93 16.85 -5.02
C ALA A 113 2.20 16.19 -3.67
N LEU A 114 1.27 15.37 -3.17
CA LEU A 114 1.46 14.62 -1.92
C LEU A 114 2.62 13.61 -1.99
N ILE A 115 2.80 12.95 -3.14
CA ILE A 115 3.97 12.08 -3.35
C ILE A 115 5.25 12.91 -3.29
N VAL A 116 5.31 14.05 -3.99
CA VAL A 116 6.49 14.92 -4.00
C VAL A 116 6.81 15.43 -2.60
N GLU A 117 5.81 15.89 -1.84
CA GLU A 117 5.98 16.30 -0.44
C GLU A 117 6.55 15.17 0.41
N GLY A 118 6.01 13.95 0.27
CA GLY A 118 6.53 12.77 0.95
C GLY A 118 7.98 12.43 0.57
N VAL A 119 8.36 12.55 -0.70
CA VAL A 119 9.73 12.32 -1.17
C VAL A 119 10.68 13.34 -0.57
N VAL A 120 10.30 14.62 -0.60
CA VAL A 120 11.12 15.71 -0.02
C VAL A 120 11.30 15.49 1.48
N GLN A 121 10.23 15.18 2.20
CA GLN A 121 10.28 14.93 3.64
C GLN A 121 11.18 13.73 3.97
N LEU A 122 11.03 12.63 3.23
CA LEU A 122 11.89 11.45 3.39
C LEU A 122 13.36 11.78 3.10
N ALA A 123 13.62 12.59 2.06
CA ALA A 123 14.97 12.99 1.71
C ALA A 123 15.60 13.92 2.78
N LEU A 124 14.82 14.82 3.39
CA LEU A 124 15.25 15.65 4.52
C LEU A 124 15.59 14.79 5.75
N GLU A 125 14.71 13.86 6.12
CA GLU A 125 14.91 12.94 7.25
C GLU A 125 16.14 12.04 7.07
N ARG A 126 16.49 11.72 5.82
CA ARG A 126 17.65 10.90 5.46
C ARG A 126 18.91 11.71 5.15
N GLY A 127 18.86 13.03 5.27
CA GLY A 127 20.00 13.90 5.01
C GLY A 127 20.44 13.94 3.54
N LEU A 128 19.54 13.63 2.59
CA LEU A 128 19.85 13.51 1.16
C LEU A 128 19.72 14.83 0.40
N LEU A 129 19.11 15.85 1.02
CA LEU A 129 19.01 17.19 0.45
C LEU A 129 20.03 18.13 1.11
N PRO A 130 20.66 19.02 0.32
CA PRO A 130 21.61 20.00 0.83
C PRO A 130 20.94 20.94 1.83
N GLY A 131 21.57 21.15 2.99
CA GLY A 131 21.05 21.98 4.09
C GLY A 131 20.21 21.24 5.13
N SER A 132 20.12 19.91 5.05
CA SER A 132 19.61 19.07 6.14
C SER A 132 20.64 19.04 7.30
N ALA A 133 20.15 18.94 8.54
CA ALA A 133 20.94 19.13 9.76
C ALA A 133 22.12 18.15 9.86
N GLY A 134 23.27 18.55 9.30
CA GLY A 134 24.45 17.70 9.15
C GLY A 134 25.50 18.27 8.19
N ASP A 135 25.14 19.16 7.27
CA ASP A 135 26.13 19.83 6.41
C ASP A 135 26.94 20.85 7.24
N PRO A 136 28.27 20.71 7.37
CA PRO A 136 29.09 21.79 7.89
C PRO A 136 28.93 22.96 6.92
N VAL A 137 28.39 24.06 7.42
CA VAL A 137 28.28 25.33 6.69
C VAL A 137 29.67 25.67 6.15
N GLY A 138 29.86 25.40 4.85
CA GLY A 138 31.09 25.66 4.12
C GLY A 138 31.43 27.12 4.32
N SER A 139 32.58 27.33 4.95
CA SER A 139 33.10 28.64 5.29
C SER A 139 33.16 29.52 4.05
N SER A 140 32.70 30.75 4.24
CA SER A 140 32.96 31.89 3.39
C SER A 140 34.40 31.91 2.89
N GLU A 141 34.60 31.84 1.58
CA GLU A 141 35.77 32.42 0.93
C GLU A 141 35.28 33.31 -0.21
N GLN A 142 35.21 34.62 0.09
CA GLN A 142 35.47 35.66 -0.90
C GLN A 142 36.98 35.67 -1.17
N PRO A 143 37.36 35.99 -2.40
CA PRO A 143 37.83 37.35 -2.65
C PRO A 143 37.10 38.07 -3.79
#